data_AF-A0A923PXC5-F1
#
_entry.id   AF-A0A923PXC5-F1
#
_cell.length_a   1.000
_cell.length_b   1.000
_cell.length_c   1.000
_cell.angle_alpha   90.00
_cell.angle_beta   90.00
_cell.angle_gamma   90.00
#
_symmetry.space_group_name_H-M   'P 1'
#
loop_
_entity.id
_entity.type
_entity.pdbx_description
1 polymer ?
#
loop_
_entity_poly.entity_id
_entity_poly.type
_entity_poly.pdbx_seq_one_letter_code
_entity_poly.pdbx_strand_id
1 'polypeptide(L)'
;MEIVQEILHGESAWSLPVFIVLAGVITTILKTILRFISSRLRSLTSHTKTHWDDIVVDVIDGLKWLVLFIWIFYSLIQSFMPAQRGNKLLQILLVLLTGYQIAVWGFYVIKNWRDTYLEERMGKDASSASVLGLMYVGVQAVFITILVLMGLSNLGIDIGALIAGLGVGGIAVALAAQNILGDLFASLSIVLDKPFVIGDSIKVGEDNGTVERIGIKSTRVRSISGEELIFSNKDLLENRVRNFKRLWTRRVEQKFGVTYSTPPDVVEKIPGWIA
;
A
#
# COMPACT_ATOMS: atom_id res chain seq x y z
N MET A 1 -52.91 1.59 -12.53
CA MET A 1 -51.85 2.29 -13.30
C MET A 1 -52.27 3.70 -13.74
N GLU A 2 -53.56 4.04 -13.77
CA GLU A 2 -54.04 5.38 -14.14
C GLU A 2 -53.78 6.47 -13.07
N ILE A 3 -53.89 6.15 -11.78
CA ILE A 3 -53.63 7.11 -10.68
C ILE A 3 -52.18 7.64 -10.70
N VAL A 4 -51.23 6.83 -11.18
CA VAL A 4 -49.82 7.23 -11.29
C VAL A 4 -49.62 8.20 -12.45
N GLN A 5 -50.35 8.08 -13.55
CA GLN A 5 -50.23 8.99 -14.70
C GLN A 5 -50.93 10.32 -14.48
N GLU A 6 -52.03 10.35 -13.73
CA GLU A 6 -52.79 11.58 -13.43
C GLU A 6 -52.04 12.51 -12.45
N ILE A 7 -51.25 11.94 -11.54
CA ILE A 7 -50.36 12.70 -10.64
C ILE A 7 -49.11 13.24 -11.38
N LEU A 8 -48.71 12.60 -12.49
CA LEU A 8 -47.50 12.97 -13.24
C LEU A 8 -47.69 14.12 -14.24
N HIS A 9 -48.93 14.41 -14.66
CA HIS A 9 -49.23 15.47 -15.62
C HIS A 9 -49.77 16.77 -14.99
N GLY A 10 -50.12 16.76 -13.70
CA GLY A 10 -50.55 17.96 -13.00
C GLY A 10 -49.36 18.74 -12.43
N GLU A 11 -49.18 19.99 -12.86
CA GLU A 11 -48.37 21.02 -12.18
C GLU A 11 -48.95 21.34 -10.78
N SER A 12 -48.98 20.36 -9.90
CA SER A 12 -49.58 20.46 -8.58
C SER A 12 -48.55 20.19 -7.50
N ALA A 13 -48.51 21.09 -6.51
CA ALA A 13 -47.66 21.03 -5.32
C ALA A 13 -47.81 19.73 -4.50
N TRP A 14 -48.77 18.86 -4.84
CA TRP A 14 -49.04 17.57 -4.20
C TRP A 14 -48.12 16.43 -4.64
N SER A 15 -47.37 16.59 -5.74
CA SER A 15 -46.39 15.59 -6.19
C SER A 15 -45.15 15.52 -5.28
N LEU A 16 -44.68 16.65 -4.75
CA LEU A 16 -43.51 16.76 -3.87
C LEU A 16 -43.64 15.96 -2.56
N PRO A 17 -44.74 16.09 -1.78
CA PRO A 17 -44.96 15.28 -0.58
C PRO A 17 -44.97 13.77 -0.87
N VAL A 18 -45.56 13.35 -2.00
CA VAL A 18 -45.61 11.95 -2.41
C VAL A 18 -44.20 11.40 -2.69
N PHE A 19 -43.33 12.17 -3.37
CA PHE A 19 -41.93 11.78 -3.59
C PHE A 19 -41.11 11.73 -2.30
N ILE A 20 -41.35 12.63 -1.35
CA ILE A 20 -40.70 12.61 -0.03
C ILE A 20 -41.07 11.32 0.73
N VAL A 21 -42.35 10.95 0.73
CA VAL A 21 -42.83 9.73 1.38
C VAL A 21 -42.28 8.49 0.68
N LEU A 22 -42.30 8.43 -0.66
CA LEU A 22 -41.70 7.33 -1.43
C LEU A 22 -40.20 7.19 -1.18
N ALA A 23 -39.43 8.29 -1.19
CA ALA A 23 -38.02 8.27 -0.84
C ALA A 23 -37.83 7.78 0.60
N GLY A 24 -38.65 8.24 1.54
CA GLY A 24 -38.61 7.80 2.95
C GLY A 24 -38.85 6.30 3.10
N VAL A 25 -39.83 5.75 2.38
CA VAL A 25 -40.13 4.31 2.39
C VAL A 25 -38.99 3.50 1.75
N ILE A 26 -38.50 3.91 0.58
CA ILE A 26 -37.41 3.20 -0.10
C ILE A 26 -36.13 3.22 0.74
N THR A 27 -35.82 4.35 1.37
CA THR A 27 -34.61 4.50 2.19
C THR A 27 -34.67 3.72 3.48
N THR A 28 -35.84 3.66 4.13
CA THR A 28 -36.05 2.82 5.31
C THR A 28 -36.01 1.34 4.96
N ILE A 29 -36.58 0.92 3.84
CA ILE A 29 -36.46 -0.46 3.33
C ILE A 29 -35.00 -0.80 3.06
N LEU A 30 -34.30 0.02 2.26
CA LEU A 30 -32.91 -0.21 1.88
C LEU A 30 -31.99 -0.24 3.10
N LYS A 31 -32.17 0.69 4.05
CA LYS A 31 -31.38 0.70 5.28
C LYS A 31 -31.72 -0.45 6.23
N THR A 32 -32.95 -0.96 6.20
CA THR A 32 -33.33 -2.17 6.94
C THR A 32 -32.68 -3.40 6.30
N ILE A 33 -32.64 -3.49 4.97
CA ILE A 33 -31.93 -4.55 4.25
C ILE A 33 -30.43 -4.48 4.53
N LEU A 34 -29.81 -3.29 4.46
CA LEU A 34 -28.39 -3.11 4.76
C LEU A 34 -28.06 -3.47 6.21
N ARG A 35 -28.92 -3.09 7.17
CA ARG A 35 -28.78 -3.51 8.59
C ARG A 35 -28.99 -5.00 8.79
N PHE A 36 -29.90 -5.61 8.03
CA PHE A 36 -30.12 -7.05 8.08
C PHE A 36 -28.92 -7.81 7.51
N ILE A 37 -28.36 -7.33 6.39
CA ILE A 37 -27.14 -7.87 5.78
C ILE A 37 -25.94 -7.66 6.72
N SER A 38 -25.77 -6.48 7.32
CA SER A 38 -24.67 -6.21 8.27
C SER A 38 -24.81 -7.06 9.53
N SER A 39 -26.03 -7.20 10.08
CA SER A 39 -26.32 -8.10 11.19
C SER A 39 -26.06 -9.57 10.85
N ARG A 40 -26.40 -10.00 9.63
CA ARG A 40 -26.17 -11.37 9.17
C ARG A 40 -24.69 -11.65 8.88
N LEU A 41 -23.98 -10.69 8.29
CA LEU A 41 -22.53 -10.72 8.10
C LEU A 41 -21.83 -10.83 9.44
N ARG A 42 -22.14 -9.94 10.41
CA ARG A 42 -21.59 -9.96 11.77
C ARG A 42 -21.87 -11.28 12.51
N SER A 43 -23.04 -11.89 12.26
CA SER A 43 -23.39 -13.20 12.79
C SER A 43 -22.58 -14.35 12.15
N LEU A 44 -22.23 -14.24 10.87
CA LEU A 44 -21.46 -15.24 10.12
C LEU A 44 -19.94 -15.09 10.32
N THR A 45 -19.45 -13.89 10.64
CA THR A 45 -18.01 -13.60 10.80
C THR A 45 -17.49 -13.71 12.22
N SER A 46 -18.34 -14.03 13.20
CA SER A 46 -17.92 -14.31 14.59
C SER A 46 -16.94 -15.50 14.75
N HIS A 47 -16.61 -16.21 13.67
CA HIS A 47 -15.67 -17.34 13.64
C HIS A 47 -14.44 -17.13 12.72
N THR A 48 -14.29 -15.97 12.08
CA THR A 48 -13.19 -15.73 11.13
C THR A 48 -12.25 -14.62 11.64
N LYS A 49 -10.94 -14.88 11.66
CA LYS A 49 -9.90 -13.93 12.13
C LYS A 49 -9.60 -12.77 11.15
N THR A 50 -10.53 -12.41 10.26
CA THR A 50 -10.22 -11.53 9.11
C THR A 50 -10.69 -10.09 9.37
N HIS A 51 -9.75 -9.20 9.63
CA HIS A 51 -9.95 -7.77 9.95
C HIS A 51 -10.76 -6.96 8.92
N TRP A 52 -10.80 -7.41 7.66
CA TRP A 52 -11.53 -6.74 6.58
C TRP A 52 -13.05 -6.81 6.75
N ASP A 53 -13.56 -7.86 7.38
CA ASP A 53 -14.99 -8.08 7.53
C ASP A 53 -15.60 -7.04 8.48
N ASP A 54 -14.91 -6.69 9.57
CA ASP A 54 -15.34 -5.68 10.53
C ASP A 54 -15.35 -4.28 9.90
N ILE A 55 -14.34 -3.95 9.07
CA ILE A 55 -14.29 -2.68 8.33
C ILE A 55 -15.51 -2.54 7.41
N VAL A 56 -15.85 -3.59 6.66
CA VAL A 56 -16.99 -3.57 5.72
C VAL A 56 -18.31 -3.40 6.48
N VAL A 57 -18.49 -4.12 7.58
CA VAL A 57 -19.70 -4.00 8.42
C VAL A 57 -19.84 -2.59 8.98
N ASP A 58 -18.77 -2.01 9.50
CA ASP A 58 -18.80 -0.68 10.08
C ASP A 58 -18.98 0.44 9.03
N VAL A 59 -18.44 0.26 7.83
CA VAL A 59 -18.69 1.17 6.69
C VAL A 59 -20.16 1.15 6.31
N ILE A 60 -20.77 -0.05 6.26
CA ILE A 60 -22.20 -0.23 5.98
C ILE A 60 -23.07 0.40 7.08
N ASP A 61 -22.73 0.17 8.35
CA ASP A 61 -23.48 0.72 9.48
C ASP A 61 -23.28 2.25 9.62
N GLY A 62 -22.10 2.76 9.24
CA GLY A 62 -21.75 4.17 9.20
C GLY A 62 -22.48 4.98 8.12
N LEU A 63 -23.23 4.33 7.23
CA LEU A 63 -24.04 5.00 6.22
C LEU A 63 -25.24 5.71 6.87
N LYS A 64 -25.20 7.04 6.97
CA LYS A 64 -26.26 7.80 7.65
C LYS A 64 -27.58 7.72 6.87
N TRP A 65 -28.69 7.57 7.59
CA TRP A 65 -30.02 7.46 6.97
C TRP A 65 -30.34 8.68 6.11
N LEU A 66 -29.94 9.87 6.57
CA LEU A 66 -30.12 11.13 5.85
C LEU A 66 -29.38 11.17 4.51
N VAL A 67 -28.19 10.57 4.39
CA VAL A 67 -27.42 10.58 3.12
C VAL A 67 -28.09 9.68 2.08
N LEU A 68 -28.49 8.47 2.49
CA LEU A 68 -29.29 7.58 1.64
C LEU A 68 -30.59 8.24 1.20
N PHE A 69 -31.27 8.92 2.14
CA PHE A 69 -32.48 9.67 1.85
C PHE A 69 -32.27 10.69 0.76
N ILE A 70 -31.22 11.49 0.87
CA ILE A 70 -30.94 12.56 -0.09
C ILE A 70 -30.54 12.01 -1.46
N TRP A 71 -29.77 10.90 -1.54
CA TRP A 71 -29.44 10.26 -2.82
C TRP A 71 -30.67 9.70 -3.53
N ILE A 72 -31.52 8.97 -2.81
CA ILE A 72 -32.73 8.36 -3.38
C ILE A 72 -33.73 9.45 -3.75
N PHE A 73 -33.89 10.46 -2.91
CA PHE A 73 -34.76 11.61 -3.18
C PHE A 73 -34.29 12.39 -4.42
N TYR A 74 -32.99 12.64 -4.55
CA TYR A 74 -32.42 13.27 -5.74
C TYR A 74 -32.64 12.42 -7.00
N SER A 75 -32.39 11.11 -6.93
CA SER A 75 -32.61 10.19 -8.05
C SER A 75 -34.07 10.18 -8.52
N LEU A 76 -35.02 10.18 -7.58
CA LEU A 76 -36.45 10.24 -7.87
C LEU A 76 -36.87 11.57 -8.50
N ILE A 77 -36.43 12.71 -7.95
CA ILE A 77 -36.70 14.03 -8.53
C ILE A 77 -36.17 14.09 -9.97
N GLN A 78 -34.94 13.63 -10.19
CA GLN A 78 -34.34 13.67 -11.52
C GLN A 78 -35.05 12.76 -12.53
N SER A 79 -35.56 11.61 -12.08
CA SER A 79 -36.24 10.67 -12.96
C SER A 79 -37.63 11.16 -13.38
N PHE A 80 -38.36 11.81 -12.47
CA PHE A 80 -39.76 12.18 -12.67
C PHE A 80 -39.99 13.67 -12.99
N MET A 81 -39.09 14.57 -12.60
CA MET A 81 -39.20 16.02 -12.85
C MET A 81 -37.99 16.54 -13.63
N PRO A 82 -37.95 16.34 -14.96
CA PRO A 82 -36.83 16.77 -15.80
C PRO A 82 -36.60 18.29 -15.79
N ALA A 83 -37.61 19.10 -15.45
CA ALA A 83 -37.49 20.56 -15.34
C ALA A 83 -36.51 21.02 -14.26
N GLN A 84 -36.26 20.22 -13.23
CA GLN A 84 -35.32 20.52 -12.14
C GLN A 84 -33.90 19.97 -12.41
N ARG A 85 -33.65 19.32 -13.56
CA ARG A 85 -32.38 18.66 -13.91
C ARG A 85 -31.15 19.57 -13.93
N GLY A 86 -31.35 20.88 -14.03
CA GLY A 86 -30.27 21.89 -14.09
C GLY A 86 -30.00 22.65 -12.79
N ASN A 87 -30.64 22.31 -11.67
CA ASN A 87 -30.47 23.06 -10.42
C ASN A 87 -29.07 22.87 -9.82
N LYS A 88 -28.17 23.80 -10.14
CA LYS A 88 -26.79 23.83 -9.62
C LYS A 88 -26.75 23.74 -8.09
N LEU A 89 -27.68 24.37 -7.37
CA LEU A 89 -27.75 24.31 -5.90
C LEU A 89 -27.99 22.88 -5.38
N LEU A 90 -28.90 22.13 -6.00
CA LEU A 90 -29.17 20.73 -5.59
C LEU A 90 -27.98 19.82 -5.91
N GLN A 91 -27.33 20.02 -7.05
CA GLN A 91 -26.14 19.28 -7.43
C GLN A 91 -24.98 19.55 -6.47
N ILE A 92 -24.73 20.81 -6.11
CA ILE A 92 -23.68 21.20 -5.15
C ILE A 92 -23.95 20.57 -3.79
N LEU A 93 -25.18 20.64 -3.28
CA LEU A 93 -25.55 20.01 -1.99
C LEU A 93 -25.31 18.49 -2.01
N LEU A 94 -25.67 17.81 -3.11
CA LEU A 94 -25.45 16.37 -3.23
C LEU A 94 -23.96 16.02 -3.26
N VAL A 95 -23.15 16.78 -4.00
CA VAL A 95 -21.70 16.59 -4.07
C VAL A 95 -21.07 16.78 -2.70
N LEU A 96 -21.45 17.83 -1.97
CA LEU A 96 -20.93 18.09 -0.62
C LEU A 96 -21.31 16.97 0.36
N LEU A 97 -22.55 16.49 0.32
CA LEU A 97 -23.01 15.38 1.17
C LEU A 97 -22.32 14.07 0.84
N THR A 98 -22.12 13.80 -0.46
CA THR A 98 -21.42 12.61 -0.94
C THR A 98 -19.94 12.67 -0.53
N GLY A 99 -19.28 13.80 -0.75
CA GLY A 99 -17.91 14.02 -0.31
C GLY A 99 -17.75 13.87 1.20
N TYR A 100 -18.70 14.41 1.99
CA TYR A 100 -18.72 14.22 3.44
C TYR A 100 -18.87 12.75 3.85
N GLN A 101 -19.77 11.99 3.21
CA GLN A 101 -19.94 10.56 3.51
C GLN A 101 -18.68 9.75 3.15
N ILE A 102 -18.08 10.01 1.99
CA ILE A 102 -16.81 9.39 1.59
C ILE A 102 -15.70 9.74 2.58
N ALA A 103 -15.63 10.99 3.04
CA ALA A 103 -14.66 11.41 4.04
C ALA A 103 -14.81 10.65 5.36
N VAL A 104 -16.04 10.54 5.87
CA VAL A 104 -16.31 9.77 7.11
C VAL A 104 -15.90 8.31 6.95
N TRP A 105 -16.26 7.67 5.83
CA TRP A 105 -15.86 6.29 5.55
C TRP A 105 -14.36 6.13 5.42
N GLY A 106 -13.69 7.00 4.66
CA GLY A 106 -12.25 6.93 4.48
C GLY A 106 -11.50 7.15 5.79
N PHE A 107 -11.88 8.13 6.60
CA PHE A 107 -11.28 8.33 7.92
C PHE A 107 -11.52 7.14 8.85
N TYR A 108 -12.68 6.51 8.78
CA TYR A 108 -12.96 5.29 9.54
C TYR A 108 -12.03 4.14 9.14
N VAL A 109 -11.91 3.88 7.83
CA VAL A 109 -11.03 2.84 7.28
C VAL A 109 -9.57 3.11 7.67
N ILE A 110 -9.09 4.34 7.49
CA ILE A 110 -7.70 4.73 7.78
C ILE A 110 -7.42 4.60 9.30
N LYS A 111 -8.37 5.00 10.15
CA LYS A 111 -8.24 4.86 11.61
C LYS A 111 -8.20 3.39 12.04
N ASN A 112 -9.12 2.57 11.55
CA ASN A 112 -9.17 1.15 11.92
C ASN A 112 -7.93 0.40 11.41
N TRP A 113 -7.44 0.77 10.22
CA TRP A 113 -6.17 0.25 9.72
C TRP A 113 -5.00 0.62 10.65
N ARG A 114 -4.94 1.87 11.11
CA ARG A 114 -3.91 2.32 12.06
C ARG A 114 -3.97 1.55 13.38
N ASP A 115 -5.15 1.45 13.98
CA ASP A 115 -5.31 0.90 15.34
C ASP A 115 -4.92 -0.58 15.37
N THR A 116 -5.28 -1.36 14.35
CA THR A 116 -4.91 -2.78 14.25
C THR A 116 -3.41 -3.00 14.02
N TYR A 117 -2.79 -2.18 13.16
CA TYR A 117 -1.35 -2.29 12.92
C TYR A 117 -0.51 -1.81 14.11
N LEU A 118 -1.01 -0.82 14.88
CA LEU A 118 -0.34 -0.33 16.08
C LEU A 118 -0.47 -1.32 17.23
N GLU A 119 -1.66 -1.88 17.48
CA GLU A 119 -1.88 -2.85 18.57
C GLU A 119 -1.01 -4.11 18.42
N GLU A 120 -0.81 -4.61 17.19
CA GLU A 120 0.07 -5.76 16.93
C GLU A 120 1.56 -5.45 17.16
N ARG A 121 1.97 -4.18 17.06
CA ARG A 121 3.38 -3.74 17.10
C ARG A 121 3.78 -3.01 18.38
N MET A 122 2.82 -2.55 19.18
CA MET A 122 3.04 -1.75 20.39
C MET A 122 3.72 -2.50 21.56
N GLY A 123 4.10 -3.77 21.38
CA GLY A 123 4.88 -4.52 22.36
C GLY A 123 6.40 -4.57 22.15
N LYS A 124 6.96 -4.10 21.02
CA LYS A 124 8.35 -4.46 20.65
C LYS A 124 9.31 -3.35 20.24
N ASP A 125 8.89 -2.16 19.80
CA ASP A 125 9.84 -1.07 19.45
C ASP A 125 9.19 0.30 19.27
N ALA A 126 9.66 1.32 20.00
CA ALA A 126 9.19 2.72 19.87
C ALA A 126 9.48 3.31 18.47
N SER A 127 10.54 2.87 17.81
CA SER A 127 10.91 3.33 16.46
C SER A 127 9.89 2.91 15.39
N SER A 128 9.28 1.72 15.54
CA SER A 128 8.28 1.21 14.60
C SER A 128 6.99 2.04 14.64
N ALA A 129 6.59 2.50 15.83
CA ALA A 129 5.40 3.34 16.00
C ALA A 129 5.54 4.70 15.27
N SER A 130 6.73 5.29 15.29
CA SER A 130 7.00 6.56 14.59
C SER A 130 6.89 6.42 13.07
N VAL A 131 7.40 5.32 12.49
CA VAL A 131 7.30 5.06 11.03
C VAL A 131 5.84 4.85 10.62
N LEU A 132 5.06 4.11 11.42
CA LEU A 132 3.63 3.91 11.17
C LEU A 132 2.85 5.24 11.26
N GLY A 133 3.20 6.11 12.23
CA GLY A 133 2.63 7.44 12.35
C GLY A 133 2.87 8.31 11.11
N LEU A 134 4.10 8.31 10.58
CA LEU A 134 4.42 9.04 9.35
C LEU A 134 3.65 8.51 8.14
N MET A 135 3.53 7.18 8.01
CA MET A 135 2.76 6.56 6.94
C MET A 135 1.27 6.92 7.03
N TYR A 136 0.70 6.91 8.24
CA TYR A 136 -0.68 7.31 8.49
C TYR A 136 -0.95 8.74 8.04
N VAL A 137 -0.08 9.69 8.42
CA VAL A 137 -0.19 11.10 8.01
C VAL A 137 -0.10 11.23 6.48
N GLY A 138 0.80 10.50 5.84
CA GLY A 138 0.95 10.49 4.38
C GLY A 138 -0.30 10.00 3.65
N VAL A 139 -0.85 8.85 4.05
CA VAL A 139 -2.09 8.29 3.47
C VAL A 139 -3.27 9.25 3.69
N GLN A 140 -3.38 9.81 4.88
CA GLN A 140 -4.43 10.78 5.21
C GLN A 140 -4.33 12.04 4.34
N ALA A 141 -3.11 12.57 4.13
CA ALA A 141 -2.89 13.75 3.30
C ALA A 141 -3.27 13.50 1.83
N VAL A 142 -2.89 12.35 1.27
CA VAL A 142 -3.28 11.95 -0.09
C VAL A 142 -4.79 11.83 -0.22
N PHE A 143 -5.44 11.16 0.74
CA PHE A 143 -6.90 10.98 0.75
C PHE A 143 -7.65 12.31 0.80
N ILE A 144 -7.25 13.23 1.68
CA ILE A 144 -7.84 14.57 1.78
C ILE A 144 -7.63 15.34 0.47
N THR A 145 -6.44 15.27 -0.12
CA THR A 145 -6.14 15.94 -1.39
C THR A 145 -7.08 15.47 -2.49
N ILE A 146 -7.28 14.15 -2.63
CA ILE A 146 -8.21 13.57 -3.62
C ILE A 146 -9.64 14.05 -3.37
N LEU A 147 -10.10 14.04 -2.11
CA LEU A 147 -11.44 14.51 -1.76
C LEU A 147 -11.67 15.97 -2.12
N VAL A 148 -10.70 16.84 -1.83
CA VAL A 148 -10.77 18.27 -2.16
C VAL A 148 -10.82 18.47 -3.67
N LEU A 149 -9.95 17.80 -4.44
CA LEU A 149 -9.94 17.91 -5.89
C LEU A 149 -11.25 17.41 -6.51
N MET A 150 -11.77 16.28 -6.03
CA MET A 150 -13.06 15.74 -6.48
C MET A 150 -14.19 16.73 -6.18
N GLY A 151 -14.20 17.34 -5.00
CA GLY A 151 -15.15 18.39 -4.64
C GLY A 151 -15.08 19.58 -5.60
N LEU A 152 -13.89 20.14 -5.82
CA LEU A 152 -13.67 21.28 -6.72
C LEU A 152 -14.08 20.97 -8.17
N SER A 153 -13.73 19.80 -8.69
CA SER A 153 -14.10 19.38 -10.04
C SER A 153 -15.62 19.31 -10.23
N ASN A 154 -16.34 18.78 -9.23
CA ASN A 154 -17.80 18.71 -9.27
C ASN A 154 -18.47 20.10 -9.14
N LEU A 155 -17.77 21.10 -8.60
CA LEU A 155 -18.22 22.50 -8.60
C LEU A 155 -17.99 23.21 -9.95
N GLY A 156 -17.40 22.51 -10.94
CA GLY A 156 -17.07 23.06 -12.25
C GLY A 156 -15.79 23.90 -12.27
N ILE A 157 -14.96 23.81 -11.21
CA ILE A 157 -13.64 24.44 -11.17
C ILE A 157 -12.67 23.55 -11.95
N ASP A 158 -11.92 24.14 -12.88
CA ASP A 158 -10.86 23.43 -13.58
C ASP A 158 -9.72 23.11 -12.61
N ILE A 159 -9.57 21.82 -12.31
CA ILE A 159 -8.53 21.30 -11.43
C ILE A 159 -7.24 20.93 -12.18
N GLY A 160 -7.17 21.17 -13.49
CA GLY A 160 -6.00 20.84 -14.31
C GLY A 160 -4.72 21.48 -13.79
N ALA A 161 -4.77 22.78 -13.43
CA ALA A 161 -3.62 23.48 -12.85
C ALA A 161 -3.23 22.93 -11.47
N LEU A 162 -4.20 22.53 -10.64
CA LEU A 162 -3.95 21.95 -9.32
C LEU A 162 -3.32 20.56 -9.42
N ILE A 163 -3.84 19.72 -10.32
CA ILE A 163 -3.26 18.40 -10.62
C ILE A 163 -1.85 18.56 -11.17
N ALA A 164 -1.63 19.50 -12.10
CA ALA A 164 -0.30 19.77 -12.63
C ALA A 164 0.69 20.20 -11.54
N GLY A 165 0.27 21.12 -10.65
CA GLY A 165 1.08 21.54 -9.50
C GLY A 165 1.39 20.40 -8.53
N LEU A 166 0.41 19.56 -8.21
CA LEU A 166 0.60 18.36 -7.39
C LEU A 166 1.50 17.32 -8.08
N GLY A 167 1.43 17.20 -9.40
CA GLY A 167 2.32 16.35 -10.19
C GLY A 167 3.79 16.79 -10.07
N VAL A 168 4.07 18.09 -10.25
CA VAL A 168 5.42 18.65 -10.07
C VAL A 168 5.89 18.51 -8.61
N GLY A 169 5.01 18.79 -7.65
CA GLY A 169 5.31 18.57 -6.22
C GLY A 169 5.59 17.10 -5.91
N GLY A 170 4.85 16.17 -6.50
CA GLY A 170 5.06 14.73 -6.38
C GLY A 170 6.40 14.28 -6.93
N ILE A 171 6.86 14.85 -8.05
CA ILE A 171 8.19 14.60 -8.60
C ILE A 171 9.27 15.06 -7.61
N ALA A 172 9.13 16.24 -7.01
CA ALA A 172 10.08 16.73 -6.02
C ALA A 172 10.19 15.79 -4.80
N VAL A 173 9.05 15.30 -4.30
CA VAL A 173 9.01 14.31 -3.21
C VAL A 173 9.64 12.98 -3.65
N ALA A 174 9.37 12.52 -4.86
CA ALA A 174 9.94 11.27 -5.40
C ALA A 174 11.47 11.35 -5.54
N LEU A 175 12.00 12.49 -6.02
CA LEU A 175 13.43 12.74 -6.08
C LEU A 175 14.07 12.77 -4.69
N ALA A 176 13.42 13.40 -3.71
CA ALA A 176 13.89 13.40 -2.33
C ALA A 176 13.91 11.98 -1.71
N ALA A 177 12.92 11.15 -2.05
CA ALA A 177 12.81 9.77 -1.56
C ALA A 177 13.62 8.74 -2.35
N GLN A 178 14.22 9.12 -3.49
CA GLN A 178 14.86 8.21 -4.45
C GLN A 178 15.90 7.30 -3.79
N ASN A 179 16.75 7.85 -2.91
CA ASN A 179 17.80 7.08 -2.24
C ASN A 179 17.22 6.02 -1.29
N ILE A 180 16.13 6.34 -0.59
CA ILE A 180 15.46 5.41 0.34
C ILE A 180 14.83 4.26 -0.44
N LEU A 181 14.14 4.57 -1.54
CA LEU A 181 13.57 3.56 -2.42
C LEU A 181 14.65 2.66 -3.03
N GLY A 182 15.80 3.23 -3.42
CA GLY A 182 16.96 2.48 -3.89
C GLY A 182 17.48 1.46 -2.86
N ASP A 183 17.63 1.88 -1.59
CA ASP A 183 18.04 0.99 -0.50
C ASP A 183 17.03 -0.17 -0.28
N LEU A 184 15.73 0.13 -0.36
CA LEU A 184 14.66 -0.87 -0.21
C LEU A 184 14.66 -1.88 -1.37
N PHE A 185 14.78 -1.41 -2.61
CA PHE A 185 14.85 -2.28 -3.78
C PHE A 185 16.09 -3.17 -3.74
N ALA A 186 17.23 -2.64 -3.28
CA ALA A 186 18.43 -3.46 -3.10
C ALA A 186 18.20 -4.64 -2.14
N SER A 187 17.55 -4.39 -0.99
CA SER A 187 17.20 -5.46 -0.05
C SER A 187 16.24 -6.48 -0.67
N LEU A 188 15.21 -6.00 -1.35
CA LEU A 188 14.22 -6.85 -2.01
C LEU A 188 14.86 -7.75 -3.07
N SER A 189 15.76 -7.21 -3.90
CA SER A 189 16.49 -7.97 -4.91
C SER A 189 17.35 -9.07 -4.28
N ILE A 190 18.03 -8.81 -3.15
CA ILE A 190 18.80 -9.85 -2.44
C ILE A 190 17.88 -10.98 -1.98
N VAL A 191 16.69 -10.66 -1.45
CA VAL A 191 15.75 -11.66 -0.94
C VAL A 191 15.08 -12.46 -2.05
N LEU A 192 14.76 -11.83 -3.18
CA LEU A 192 14.08 -12.46 -4.31
C LEU A 192 15.05 -13.28 -5.18
N ASP A 193 16.16 -12.68 -5.62
CA ASP A 193 17.11 -13.34 -6.53
C ASP A 193 18.10 -14.24 -5.78
N LYS A 194 18.25 -14.05 -4.46
CA LYS A 194 19.13 -14.82 -3.58
C LYS A 194 20.54 -15.03 -4.17
N PRO A 195 21.28 -13.97 -4.54
CA PRO A 195 22.68 -14.11 -4.98
C PRO A 195 23.57 -14.71 -3.87
N PHE A 196 23.18 -14.49 -2.62
CA PHE A 196 23.71 -15.14 -1.42
C PHE A 196 22.59 -15.28 -0.40
N VAL A 197 22.73 -16.21 0.54
CA VAL A 197 21.81 -16.40 1.66
C VAL A 197 22.56 -16.37 2.99
N ILE A 198 21.80 -16.27 4.09
CA ILE A 198 22.38 -16.35 5.43
C ILE A 198 23.16 -17.66 5.58
N GLY A 199 24.38 -17.57 6.10
CA GLY A 199 25.33 -18.68 6.22
C GLY A 199 26.15 -18.95 4.95
N ASP A 200 26.11 -18.10 3.93
CA ASP A 200 27.04 -18.17 2.80
C ASP A 200 28.34 -17.44 3.11
N SER A 201 29.48 -18.04 2.73
CA SER A 201 30.77 -17.35 2.74
C SER A 201 30.92 -16.56 1.44
N ILE A 202 31.06 -15.24 1.58
CA ILE A 202 31.15 -14.30 0.47
C ILE A 202 32.40 -13.43 0.61
N LYS A 203 33.01 -13.08 -0.53
CA LYS A 203 34.03 -12.02 -0.64
C LYS A 203 33.50 -10.86 -1.47
N VAL A 204 33.68 -9.66 -0.94
CA VAL A 204 33.25 -8.38 -1.53
C VAL A 204 34.44 -7.43 -1.48
N GLY A 205 34.93 -7.00 -2.64
CA GLY A 205 36.21 -6.28 -2.70
C GLY A 205 37.33 -7.14 -2.10
N GLU A 206 38.00 -6.62 -1.07
CA GLU A 206 39.03 -7.37 -0.32
C GLU A 206 38.51 -8.11 0.90
N ASP A 207 37.34 -7.72 1.41
CA ASP A 207 36.76 -8.27 2.62
C ASP A 207 36.14 -9.65 2.37
N ASN A 208 36.33 -10.58 3.30
CA ASN A 208 35.83 -11.94 3.21
C ASN A 208 35.19 -12.37 4.54
N GLY A 209 34.01 -12.96 4.46
CA GLY A 209 33.30 -13.40 5.66
C GLY A 209 32.07 -14.24 5.37
N THR A 210 31.30 -14.53 6.42
CA THR A 210 30.06 -15.32 6.35
C THR A 210 28.86 -14.43 6.67
N VAL A 211 27.81 -14.50 5.86
CA VAL A 211 26.59 -13.70 6.05
C VAL A 211 25.85 -14.15 7.32
N GLU A 212 25.68 -13.27 8.29
CA GLU A 212 24.94 -13.55 9.53
C GLU A 212 23.48 -13.10 9.46
N ARG A 213 23.23 -11.92 8.91
CA ARG A 213 21.89 -11.34 8.86
C ARG A 213 21.73 -10.42 7.65
N ILE A 214 20.61 -10.56 6.95
CA ILE A 214 20.19 -9.64 5.89
C ILE A 214 19.07 -8.76 6.46
N GLY A 215 19.33 -7.47 6.59
CA GLY A 215 18.34 -6.48 7.04
C GLY A 215 17.73 -5.71 5.86
N ILE A 216 16.80 -4.80 6.18
CA ILE A 216 16.08 -3.98 5.18
C ILE A 216 17.03 -2.98 4.47
N LYS A 217 18.04 -2.46 5.15
CA LYS A 217 19.01 -1.51 4.55
C LYS A 217 20.43 -2.07 4.44
N SER A 218 20.81 -2.95 5.35
CA SER A 218 22.18 -3.42 5.47
C SER A 218 22.24 -4.91 5.78
N THR A 219 23.32 -5.54 5.34
CA THR A 219 23.65 -6.94 5.59
C THR A 219 24.87 -7.01 6.50
N ARG A 220 24.83 -7.92 7.48
CA ARG A 220 25.90 -8.18 8.45
C ARG A 220 26.68 -9.41 8.00
N VAL A 221 27.99 -9.25 7.89
CA VAL A 221 28.92 -10.30 7.44
C VAL A 221 30.03 -10.44 8.47
N ARG A 222 30.19 -11.64 9.05
CA ARG A 222 31.27 -11.94 10.00
C ARG A 222 32.55 -12.26 9.25
N SER A 223 33.56 -11.41 9.40
CA SER A 223 34.88 -11.65 8.83
C SER A 223 35.55 -12.89 9.44
N ILE A 224 36.54 -13.43 8.75
CA ILE A 224 37.36 -14.54 9.24
C ILE A 224 38.15 -14.13 10.50
N SER A 225 38.52 -12.85 10.62
CA SER A 225 39.17 -12.29 11.83
C SER A 225 38.19 -12.00 12.98
N GLY A 226 36.88 -12.20 12.77
CA GLY A 226 35.84 -12.14 13.81
C GLY A 226 35.07 -10.82 13.90
N GLU A 227 35.50 -9.75 13.22
CA GLU A 227 34.75 -8.50 13.16
C GLU A 227 33.42 -8.64 12.39
N GLU A 228 32.42 -7.85 12.78
CA GLU A 228 31.17 -7.73 12.05
C GLU A 228 31.29 -6.61 11.01
N LEU A 229 31.30 -6.99 9.74
CA LEU A 229 31.30 -6.06 8.63
C LEU A 229 29.86 -5.67 8.30
N ILE A 230 29.63 -4.37 8.20
CA ILE A 230 28.31 -3.78 7.96
C ILE A 230 28.29 -3.20 6.56
N PHE A 231 27.67 -3.90 5.62
CA PHE A 231 27.52 -3.43 4.24
C PHE A 231 26.11 -2.89 4.02
N SER A 232 26.00 -1.78 3.27
CA SER A 232 24.71 -1.41 2.68
C SER A 232 24.30 -2.47 1.67
N ASN A 233 22.99 -2.79 1.59
CA ASN A 233 22.50 -3.71 0.57
C ASN A 233 22.78 -3.19 -0.84
N LYS A 234 22.76 -1.87 -1.02
CA LYS A 234 23.12 -1.21 -2.28
C LYS A 234 24.60 -1.44 -2.63
N ASP A 235 25.49 -1.25 -1.66
CA ASP A 235 26.93 -1.45 -1.83
C ASP A 235 27.26 -2.91 -2.23
N LEU A 236 26.57 -3.89 -1.64
CA LEU A 236 26.73 -5.29 -2.03
C LEU A 236 26.29 -5.59 -3.46
N LEU A 237 25.26 -4.93 -3.96
CA LEU A 237 24.76 -5.17 -5.32
C LEU A 237 25.49 -4.35 -6.39
N GLU A 238 26.04 -3.19 -6.03
CA GLU A 238 26.88 -2.38 -6.92
C GLU A 238 28.29 -2.98 -7.10
N ASN A 239 28.75 -3.77 -6.12
CA ASN A 239 30.03 -4.46 -6.18
C ASN A 239 29.92 -5.92 -6.64
N ARG A 240 31.04 -6.47 -7.11
CA ARG A 240 31.12 -7.88 -7.48
C ARG A 240 31.21 -8.75 -6.22
N VAL A 241 30.14 -9.50 -5.92
CA VAL A 241 30.10 -10.48 -4.85
C VAL A 241 30.59 -11.85 -5.35
N ARG A 242 31.57 -12.43 -4.66
CA ARG A 242 32.03 -13.81 -4.91
C ARG A 242 31.45 -14.71 -3.84
N ASN A 243 30.50 -15.58 -4.21
CA ASN A 243 29.92 -16.56 -3.30
C ASN A 243 30.70 -17.88 -3.36
N PHE A 244 31.38 -18.23 -2.27
CA PHE A 244 32.19 -19.44 -2.21
C PHE A 244 31.40 -20.70 -1.89
N LYS A 245 30.20 -20.60 -1.31
CA LYS A 245 29.39 -21.78 -0.99
C LYS A 245 28.84 -22.46 -2.24
N ARG A 246 28.71 -21.71 -3.34
CA ARG A 246 28.26 -22.23 -4.65
C ARG A 246 29.40 -22.76 -5.53
N LEU A 247 30.62 -22.87 -5.01
CA LEU A 247 31.74 -23.50 -5.73
C LEU A 247 31.49 -25.01 -5.90
N TRP A 248 31.47 -25.52 -7.13
CA TRP A 248 31.47 -26.97 -7.38
C TRP A 248 32.86 -27.60 -7.22
N THR A 249 33.89 -26.86 -7.61
CA THR A 249 35.29 -27.29 -7.56
C THR A 249 36.15 -26.08 -7.23
N ARG A 250 37.18 -26.29 -6.40
CA ARG A 250 38.14 -25.25 -6.00
C ARG A 250 39.50 -25.60 -6.58
N ARG A 251 39.95 -24.79 -7.54
CA ARG A 251 41.33 -24.86 -8.02
C ARG A 251 42.29 -24.44 -6.90
N VAL A 252 43.23 -25.31 -6.56
CA VAL A 252 44.34 -25.02 -5.67
C VAL A 252 45.60 -24.93 -6.54
N GLU A 253 46.27 -23.78 -6.53
CA GLU A 253 47.56 -23.62 -7.20
C GLU A 253 48.66 -23.82 -6.16
N GLN A 254 49.47 -24.86 -6.34
CA GLN A 254 50.63 -25.12 -5.51
C GLN A 254 51.89 -24.83 -6.31
N LYS A 255 52.79 -24.04 -5.73
CA LYS A 255 54.09 -23.71 -6.31
C LYS A 255 55.16 -24.44 -5.53
N PHE A 256 55.96 -25.24 -6.23
CA PHE A 256 57.07 -25.97 -5.65
C PHE A 256 58.38 -25.31 -6.07
N GLY A 257 59.25 -25.01 -5.11
CA GLY A 257 60.61 -24.55 -5.37
C GLY A 257 61.57 -25.75 -5.35
N VAL A 258 62.42 -25.86 -6.36
CA VAL A 258 63.50 -26.86 -6.42
C VAL A 258 64.86 -26.17 -6.25
N THR A 259 65.82 -26.84 -5.61
CA THR A 259 67.17 -26.29 -5.45
C THR A 259 67.85 -26.18 -6.82
N TYR A 260 68.64 -25.13 -7.05
CA TYR A 260 69.38 -24.94 -8.31
C TYR A 260 70.35 -26.08 -8.65
N SER A 261 70.79 -26.86 -7.66
CA SER A 261 71.61 -28.05 -7.85
C SER A 261 70.83 -29.27 -8.35
N THR A 262 69.49 -29.18 -8.46
CA THR A 262 68.65 -30.27 -8.96
C THR A 262 68.87 -30.39 -10.47
N PRO A 263 69.35 -31.53 -10.97
CA PRO A 263 69.63 -31.67 -12.38
C PRO A 263 68.33 -31.70 -13.22
N PRO A 264 68.37 -31.23 -14.49
CA PRO A 264 67.16 -30.97 -15.29
C PRO A 264 66.27 -32.20 -15.52
N ASP A 265 66.88 -33.38 -15.63
CA ASP A 265 66.24 -34.67 -15.81
C ASP A 265 65.37 -35.08 -14.61
N VAL A 266 65.74 -34.64 -13.41
CA VAL A 266 64.95 -34.85 -12.20
C VAL A 266 63.78 -33.86 -12.17
N VAL A 267 63.99 -32.60 -12.57
CA VAL A 267 62.95 -31.57 -12.58
C VAL A 267 61.79 -31.93 -13.51
N GLU A 268 62.06 -32.52 -14.67
CA GLU A 268 61.05 -32.95 -15.64
C GLU A 268 60.10 -34.02 -15.10
N LYS A 269 60.56 -34.84 -14.14
CA LYS A 269 59.76 -35.94 -13.54
C LYS A 269 58.84 -35.46 -12.41
N ILE A 270 59.12 -34.31 -11.81
CA ILE A 270 58.41 -33.80 -10.62
C ILE A 270 56.90 -33.66 -10.82
N PRO A 271 56.36 -33.14 -11.95
CA PRO A 271 54.91 -33.04 -12.14
C PRO A 271 54.18 -34.39 -12.03
N GLY A 272 54.84 -35.49 -12.42
CA GLY A 272 54.26 -36.84 -12.32
C GLY A 272 54.23 -37.42 -10.91
N TRP A 273 54.95 -36.82 -9.95
CA TRP A 273 54.95 -37.25 -8.55
C TRP A 273 53.91 -36.53 -7.69
N ILE A 274 53.35 -35.42 -8.18
CA ILE A 274 52.46 -34.52 -7.42
C ILE A 274 51.02 -34.55 -8.00
N ALA A 275 50.79 -35.33 -9.05
CA ALA A 275 49.49 -35.51 -9.69
C ALA A 275 48.56 -36.43 -8.89
#